data_AF-J3PH06-F1
#
_entry.id   AF-J3PH06-F1
#
_cell.length_a   1.000
_cell.length_b   1.000
_cell.length_c   1.000
_cell.angle_alpha   90.00
_cell.angle_beta   90.00
_cell.angle_gamma   90.00
#
_symmetry.space_group_name_H-M   'P 1'
#
loop_
_entity.id
_entity.type
_entity.pdbx_description
1 polymer ?
#
loop_
_entity_poly.entity_id
_entity_poly.type
_entity_poly.pdbx_seq_one_letter_code
_entity_poly.pdbx_strand_id
1 'polypeptide(L)'
;MAVPPRATDSFPADLDVVIPGSGPIGAVFARTLVDKGRKGDLRLLSVPTSKEYMSRDLSSWSPKSAFCRTGQNPSQDDSVNLPASAATRVIGGMGSHWTCCTPRQHELERSELFDNDQASAVQSMPLACTPKHADYIEWSCSTTILGNLSAPNSTHPKFRIWPNMQCMKLELAKGEVTKMTVKDILHDPSGTFEIKAKKYGHFMTEQTLSFCQVILKHGFAEEFNHLRKTGESERFTAEEAKEFKDRMDATWDRLDPLPFPLNDPDSQVCIRFSEDKPWHMQIHRDAFGYDEVPHGIDQRVVVDLRSFGYTTPKKENRVTFKPDTNDGFGMPQPTFEFEMTKGDRDRCDDMFVDMVAIARLLGGFLPGAEPKYLPMGSALHVCGTYRAGTGVDKSVVDKTGKVHGMGNLVLGGCGVIPTGNACNPTLTAAAFALAAADELDSVLPRPK
;
A
#
# COMPACT_ATOMS: atom_id res chain seq x y z
N MET A 1 26.66 -18.67 -2.65
CA MET A 1 25.58 -17.93 -3.33
C MET A 1 25.37 -18.56 -4.69
N ALA A 2 24.22 -19.19 -4.92
CA ALA A 2 23.90 -19.76 -6.22
C ALA A 2 23.68 -18.61 -7.22
N VAL A 3 24.35 -18.69 -8.37
CA VAL A 3 24.18 -17.76 -9.48
C VAL A 3 22.72 -17.81 -9.92
N PRO A 4 21.96 -16.69 -9.98
CA PRO A 4 20.60 -16.73 -10.50
C PRO A 4 20.64 -17.26 -11.95
N PRO A 5 19.67 -18.08 -12.38
CA PRO A 5 19.70 -18.72 -13.69
C PRO A 5 19.93 -17.67 -14.78
N ARG A 6 20.94 -17.92 -15.62
CA ARG A 6 21.37 -17.04 -16.71
C ARG A 6 20.18 -16.67 -17.59
N ALA A 7 20.10 -15.40 -18.00
CA ALA A 7 19.19 -14.89 -19.04
C ALA A 7 19.58 -15.39 -20.45
N THR A 8 19.86 -16.69 -20.60
CA THR A 8 20.09 -17.33 -21.90
C THR A 8 18.82 -17.95 -22.49
N ASP A 9 17.73 -17.98 -21.73
CA ASP A 9 16.42 -18.35 -22.26
C ASP A 9 15.80 -17.10 -22.91
N SER A 10 15.63 -17.11 -24.23
CA SER A 10 14.77 -16.14 -24.91
C SER A 10 13.38 -16.12 -24.26
N PHE A 11 12.74 -14.95 -24.20
CA PHE A 11 11.34 -14.84 -23.78
C PHE A 11 10.52 -15.88 -24.56
N PRO A 12 9.79 -16.80 -23.92
CA PRO A 12 9.16 -17.90 -24.64
C PRO A 12 8.07 -17.36 -25.57
N ALA A 13 7.94 -17.97 -26.75
CA ALA A 13 6.94 -17.56 -27.73
C ALA A 13 5.50 -17.87 -27.30
N ASP A 14 5.30 -18.88 -26.43
CA ASP A 14 3.98 -19.42 -26.08
C ASP A 14 3.72 -19.34 -24.56
N LEU A 15 3.05 -18.27 -24.11
CA LEU A 15 2.62 -18.08 -22.71
C LEU A 15 1.11 -17.95 -22.63
N ASP A 16 0.46 -18.63 -21.66
CA ASP A 16 -0.98 -18.45 -21.44
C ASP A 16 -1.29 -17.07 -20.84
N VAL A 17 -0.44 -16.59 -19.91
CA VAL A 17 -0.64 -15.32 -19.16
C VAL A 17 0.71 -14.68 -18.85
N VAL A 18 0.78 -13.35 -18.92
CA VAL A 18 1.90 -12.53 -18.45
C VAL A 18 1.40 -11.49 -17.43
N ILE A 19 2.13 -11.30 -16.32
CA ILE A 19 1.74 -10.36 -15.26
C ILE A 19 2.86 -9.33 -15.01
N PRO A 20 2.72 -8.11 -15.55
CA PRO A 20 3.60 -7.01 -15.19
C PRO A 20 3.41 -6.60 -13.73
N GLY A 21 4.46 -6.72 -12.91
CA GLY A 21 4.47 -6.28 -11.51
C GLY A 21 4.34 -7.42 -10.50
N SER A 22 5.30 -7.47 -9.58
CA SER A 22 5.48 -8.53 -8.56
C SER A 22 4.93 -8.20 -7.17
N GLY A 23 4.18 -7.10 -7.06
CA GLY A 23 3.53 -6.67 -5.82
C GLY A 23 2.48 -7.66 -5.33
N PRO A 24 1.87 -7.42 -4.15
CA PRO A 24 0.89 -8.32 -3.56
C PRO A 24 -0.25 -8.69 -4.51
N ILE A 25 -0.70 -7.74 -5.32
CA ILE A 25 -1.78 -7.92 -6.29
C ILE A 25 -1.37 -8.85 -7.44
N GLY A 26 -0.16 -8.66 -8.00
CA GLY A 26 0.38 -9.56 -9.02
C GLY A 26 0.58 -10.98 -8.47
N ALA A 27 0.97 -11.09 -7.19
CA ALA A 27 1.05 -12.36 -6.48
C ALA A 27 -0.32 -13.05 -6.33
N VAL A 28 -1.40 -12.29 -6.07
CA VAL A 28 -2.77 -12.84 -6.03
C VAL A 28 -3.15 -13.44 -7.38
N PHE A 29 -3.02 -12.69 -8.48
CA PHE A 29 -3.29 -13.22 -9.82
C PHE A 29 -2.46 -14.47 -10.09
N ALA A 30 -1.16 -14.42 -9.79
CA ALA A 30 -0.26 -15.54 -10.01
C ALA A 30 -0.71 -16.79 -9.24
N ARG A 31 -0.98 -16.66 -7.95
CA ARG A 31 -1.42 -17.77 -7.11
C ARG A 31 -2.73 -18.37 -7.63
N THR A 32 -3.74 -17.52 -7.87
CA THR A 32 -5.06 -17.96 -8.33
C THR A 32 -4.99 -18.69 -9.68
N LEU A 33 -4.24 -18.16 -10.64
CA LEU A 33 -4.13 -18.76 -11.97
C LEU A 33 -3.33 -20.07 -11.96
N VAL A 34 -2.28 -20.17 -11.13
CA VAL A 34 -1.53 -21.43 -10.95
C VAL A 34 -2.41 -22.51 -10.34
N ASP A 35 -3.18 -22.17 -9.30
CA ASP A 35 -4.07 -23.12 -8.61
C ASP A 35 -5.17 -23.65 -9.56
N LYS A 36 -5.62 -22.83 -10.52
CA LYS A 36 -6.53 -23.23 -11.59
C LYS A 36 -5.89 -24.05 -12.71
N GLY A 37 -4.59 -24.34 -12.60
CA GLY A 37 -3.88 -25.22 -13.52
C GLY A 37 -3.48 -24.59 -14.84
N ARG A 38 -3.68 -23.27 -15.04
CA ARG A 38 -3.19 -22.54 -16.22
C ARG A 38 -1.69 -22.66 -16.32
N LYS A 39 -1.17 -22.80 -17.55
CA LYS A 39 0.28 -22.72 -17.81
C LYS A 39 0.64 -21.24 -17.88
N GLY A 40 0.43 -20.55 -16.78
CA GLY A 40 0.79 -19.15 -16.65
C GLY A 40 2.29 -19.08 -16.46
N ASP A 41 3.04 -18.72 -17.49
CA ASP A 41 4.39 -18.26 -17.25
C ASP A 41 4.28 -16.87 -16.62
N LEU A 42 4.07 -16.86 -15.30
CA LEU A 42 3.75 -15.71 -14.50
C LEU A 42 5.03 -14.92 -14.28
N ARG A 43 5.46 -14.29 -15.36
CA ARG A 43 6.63 -13.44 -15.48
C ARG A 43 6.36 -12.18 -14.70
N LEU A 44 6.56 -12.24 -13.39
CA LEU A 44 6.55 -11.07 -12.52
C LEU A 44 7.71 -10.16 -12.96
N LEU A 45 7.40 -9.24 -13.88
CA LEU A 45 8.34 -8.24 -14.37
C LEU A 45 8.56 -7.25 -13.22
N SER A 46 9.81 -7.19 -12.76
CA SER A 46 10.24 -6.23 -11.77
C SER A 46 11.49 -5.56 -12.29
N VAL A 47 11.67 -4.29 -11.96
CA VAL A 47 12.88 -3.52 -12.26
C VAL A 47 13.64 -3.39 -10.94
N PRO A 48 14.35 -4.42 -10.43
CA PRO A 48 15.26 -4.18 -9.31
C PRO A 48 16.33 -3.21 -9.77
N THR A 49 16.59 -2.19 -8.96
CA THR A 49 17.90 -1.55 -8.98
C THR A 49 18.84 -2.43 -8.16
N SER A 50 20.00 -2.81 -8.68
CA SER A 50 21.03 -3.61 -8.00
C SER A 50 21.70 -2.92 -6.81
N LYS A 51 21.12 -1.82 -6.32
CA LYS A 51 21.52 -1.11 -5.12
C LYS A 51 20.35 -1.22 -4.15
N GLU A 52 20.64 -1.46 -2.87
CA GLU A 52 19.72 -1.13 -1.78
C GLU A 52 19.23 0.29 -2.00
N TYR A 53 18.08 0.42 -2.63
CA TYR A 53 17.50 1.68 -3.01
C TYR A 53 16.09 1.62 -2.46
N MET A 54 15.89 2.28 -1.32
CA MET A 54 14.59 2.85 -1.05
C MET A 54 14.27 3.71 -2.25
N SER A 55 13.25 3.31 -3.02
CA SER A 55 12.80 4.06 -4.17
C SER A 55 12.27 5.43 -3.72
N ARG A 56 13.17 6.41 -3.60
CA ARG A 56 12.88 7.83 -3.51
C ARG A 56 13.04 8.46 -4.89
N ASP A 57 12.34 7.93 -5.88
CA ASP A 57 12.18 8.67 -7.13
C ASP A 57 10.80 8.45 -7.76
N LEU A 58 9.87 9.17 -7.14
CA LEU A 58 9.12 10.21 -7.84
C LEU A 58 9.37 11.51 -7.05
N SER A 59 10.56 12.11 -7.19
CA SER A 59 10.81 13.43 -6.60
C SER A 59 9.99 14.48 -7.36
N SER A 60 8.73 14.64 -6.98
CA SER A 60 7.94 15.81 -7.36
C SER A 60 8.55 17.03 -6.68
N TRP A 61 9.12 17.92 -7.48
CA TRP A 61 9.66 19.18 -6.99
C TRP A 61 9.28 20.38 -7.86
N SER A 62 9.23 21.50 -7.15
CA SER A 62 8.68 22.82 -7.47
C SER A 62 9.68 23.82 -8.05
N PRO A 63 9.46 24.41 -9.24
CA PRO A 63 10.36 25.44 -9.74
C PRO A 63 10.20 26.75 -8.96
N LYS A 64 11.15 27.01 -8.05
CA LYS A 64 11.60 28.38 -7.78
C LYS A 64 12.84 28.77 -8.60
N SER A 65 13.28 27.93 -9.54
CA SER A 65 14.48 28.14 -10.34
C SER A 65 14.19 28.10 -11.85
N ALA A 66 14.93 28.88 -12.63
CA ALA A 66 14.75 29.03 -14.08
C ALA A 66 15.16 27.79 -14.92
N PHE A 67 15.54 26.66 -14.30
CA PHE A 67 15.95 25.45 -15.02
C PHE A 67 15.71 24.16 -14.23
N CYS A 68 15.47 23.07 -14.97
CA CYS A 68 15.31 21.71 -14.42
C CYS A 68 16.66 21.15 -13.96
N ARG A 69 16.66 20.51 -12.79
CA ARG A 69 17.83 19.81 -12.23
C ARG A 69 17.40 18.42 -11.72
N THR A 70 18.35 17.50 -11.58
CA THR A 70 18.20 16.28 -10.77
C THR A 70 16.87 15.50 -10.97
N GLY A 71 16.49 15.19 -12.22
CA GLY A 71 15.33 14.34 -12.52
C GLY A 71 13.94 15.02 -12.41
N GLN A 72 13.90 16.34 -12.24
CA GLN A 72 12.65 17.10 -12.13
C GLN A 72 11.76 17.00 -13.36
N ASN A 73 10.44 17.01 -13.13
CA ASN A 73 9.45 17.09 -14.19
C ASN A 73 9.09 18.57 -14.50
N PRO A 74 9.57 19.17 -15.62
CA PRO A 74 9.22 20.55 -16.00
C PRO A 74 7.72 20.78 -16.23
N SER A 75 6.97 19.70 -16.42
CA SER A 75 5.56 19.73 -16.75
C SER A 75 4.63 19.74 -15.54
N GLN A 76 5.18 19.55 -14.34
CA GLN A 76 4.42 19.49 -13.12
C GLN A 76 4.09 20.90 -12.62
N ASP A 77 2.80 21.17 -12.41
CA ASP A 77 2.34 22.32 -11.64
C ASP A 77 2.26 21.92 -10.17
N ASP A 78 2.91 22.68 -9.29
CA ASP A 78 2.97 22.38 -7.86
C ASP A 78 1.66 22.58 -7.12
N SER A 79 0.83 23.50 -7.62
CA SER A 79 -0.45 23.82 -6.98
C SER A 79 -1.44 22.66 -7.06
N VAL A 80 -1.23 21.76 -8.02
CA VAL A 80 -2.09 20.61 -8.31
C VAL A 80 -1.32 19.29 -8.32
N ASN A 81 -0.37 19.11 -7.39
CA ASN A 81 0.54 17.97 -7.36
C ASN A 81 0.21 16.96 -6.24
N LEU A 82 0.76 15.75 -6.35
CA LEU A 82 0.92 14.78 -5.25
C LEU A 82 2.40 14.68 -4.87
N PRO A 83 2.95 15.68 -4.15
CA PRO A 83 4.39 15.88 -4.03
C PRO A 83 5.16 14.77 -3.30
N ALA A 84 4.48 13.95 -2.49
CA ALA A 84 5.08 12.82 -1.78
C ALA A 84 4.68 11.45 -2.35
N SER A 85 3.90 11.41 -3.45
CA SER A 85 3.59 10.14 -4.12
C SER A 85 4.88 9.49 -4.58
N ALA A 86 5.07 8.21 -4.28
CA ALA A 86 6.25 7.44 -4.64
C ALA A 86 5.85 6.08 -5.22
N ALA A 87 6.79 5.45 -5.93
CA ALA A 87 6.66 4.08 -6.41
C ALA A 87 7.78 3.23 -5.79
N THR A 88 7.62 1.91 -5.74
CA THR A 88 8.68 0.99 -5.30
C THR A 88 8.94 -0.05 -6.36
N ARG A 89 10.20 -0.16 -6.79
CA ARG A 89 10.65 -1.02 -7.88
C ARG A 89 11.57 -2.12 -7.34
N VAL A 90 10.97 -3.09 -6.65
CA VAL A 90 11.65 -4.31 -6.13
C VAL A 90 10.75 -5.51 -6.35
N ILE A 91 11.31 -6.72 -6.31
CA ILE A 91 10.47 -7.93 -6.28
C ILE A 91 9.62 -7.89 -5.01
N GLY A 92 8.30 -7.97 -5.13
CA GLY A 92 7.36 -7.79 -4.02
C GLY A 92 6.74 -6.39 -3.92
N GLY A 93 7.24 -5.41 -4.69
CA GLY A 93 6.74 -4.03 -4.69
C GLY A 93 6.71 -3.41 -3.28
N MET A 94 5.73 -2.54 -3.00
CA MET A 94 5.53 -1.97 -1.66
C MET A 94 5.18 -3.03 -0.59
N GLY A 95 4.74 -4.22 -1.00
CA GLY A 95 4.52 -5.35 -0.09
C GLY A 95 5.79 -5.78 0.65
N SER A 96 6.98 -5.36 0.21
CA SER A 96 8.24 -5.63 0.91
C SER A 96 8.47 -4.76 2.14
N HIS A 97 7.72 -3.68 2.33
CA HIS A 97 7.92 -2.72 3.42
C HIS A 97 6.64 -2.06 3.95
N TRP A 98 5.47 -2.51 3.49
CA TRP A 98 4.19 -2.02 3.98
C TRP A 98 3.94 -2.38 5.45
N THR A 99 3.02 -1.65 6.07
CA THR A 99 2.64 -1.80 7.48
C THR A 99 1.72 -2.99 7.75
N CYS A 100 1.35 -3.75 6.71
CA CYS A 100 0.45 -4.89 6.75
C CYS A 100 -0.98 -4.61 7.28
N CYS A 101 -1.39 -3.35 7.46
CA CYS A 101 -2.76 -3.04 7.85
C CYS A 101 -3.73 -3.33 6.68
N THR A 102 -4.69 -4.23 6.94
CA THR A 102 -5.64 -4.78 5.95
C THR A 102 -7.09 -4.66 6.42
N PRO A 103 -7.58 -3.44 6.70
CA PRO A 103 -8.99 -3.23 7.03
C PRO A 103 -9.88 -3.55 5.83
N ARG A 104 -11.04 -4.15 6.09
CA ARG A 104 -12.14 -4.10 5.13
C ARG A 104 -12.67 -2.66 5.05
N GLN A 105 -13.04 -2.17 3.88
CA GLN A 105 -13.66 -0.83 3.74
C GLN A 105 -15.03 -0.75 4.44
N HIS A 106 -15.39 0.41 5.00
CA HIS A 106 -16.76 0.68 5.43
C HIS A 106 -17.72 0.75 4.22
N GLU A 107 -19.03 0.60 4.42
CA GLU A 107 -20.02 0.60 3.33
C GLU A 107 -19.97 1.89 2.47
N LEU A 108 -19.75 3.05 3.10
CA LEU A 108 -19.57 4.35 2.42
C LEU A 108 -18.28 4.46 1.60
N GLU A 109 -17.26 3.67 1.92
CA GLU A 109 -16.00 3.64 1.17
C GLU A 109 -16.00 2.54 0.09
N ARG A 110 -16.79 1.49 0.32
CA ARG A 110 -16.80 0.28 -0.51
C ARG A 110 -17.56 0.54 -1.81
N SER A 111 -17.08 -0.09 -2.88
CA SER A 111 -17.86 -0.15 -4.10
C SER A 111 -19.11 -1.03 -3.88
N GLU A 112 -20.26 -0.61 -4.41
CA GLU A 112 -21.53 -1.39 -4.43
C GLU A 112 -21.43 -2.75 -5.17
N LEU A 113 -20.24 -3.16 -5.61
CA LEU A 113 -19.97 -4.40 -6.33
C LEU A 113 -19.80 -5.61 -5.39
N PHE A 114 -19.70 -5.42 -4.07
CA PHE A 114 -19.46 -6.48 -3.07
C PHE A 114 -20.34 -6.31 -1.82
N ASP A 115 -20.71 -7.42 -1.15
CA ASP A 115 -21.58 -7.45 0.03
C ASP A 115 -20.94 -6.84 1.31
N ASN A 116 -21.76 -6.41 2.27
CA ASN A 116 -21.36 -5.67 3.49
C ASN A 116 -21.35 -6.51 4.78
N ASP A 117 -20.48 -6.15 5.73
CA ASP A 117 -20.46 -6.62 7.12
C ASP A 117 -20.03 -5.47 8.05
N GLN A 118 -20.67 -5.38 9.22
CA GLN A 118 -20.45 -4.33 10.24
C GLN A 118 -19.44 -4.79 11.31
N ALA A 119 -18.56 -3.88 11.77
CA ALA A 119 -17.57 -4.14 12.83
C ALA A 119 -17.50 -2.96 13.82
N SER A 120 -16.96 -3.20 15.02
CA SER A 120 -16.85 -2.21 16.11
C SER A 120 -15.93 -1.03 15.77
N ALA A 121 -16.20 0.13 16.39
CA ALA A 121 -15.53 1.41 16.08
C ALA A 121 -14.04 1.44 16.49
N VAL A 122 -13.69 0.97 17.69
CA VAL A 122 -12.30 0.81 18.16
C VAL A 122 -11.98 -0.68 18.24
N GLN A 123 -10.84 -1.10 17.71
CA GLN A 123 -10.41 -2.50 17.71
C GLN A 123 -8.90 -2.62 17.47
N SER A 124 -8.36 -3.83 17.67
CA SER A 124 -7.02 -4.16 17.18
C SER A 124 -6.93 -3.95 15.67
N MET A 125 -5.78 -3.47 15.20
CA MET A 125 -5.53 -3.33 13.77
C MET A 125 -5.63 -4.70 13.09
N PRO A 126 -6.39 -4.82 11.98
CA PRO A 126 -6.38 -6.03 11.18
C PRO A 126 -5.06 -6.11 10.44
N LEU A 127 -4.11 -6.87 10.98
CA LEU A 127 -2.76 -7.00 10.45
C LEU A 127 -2.60 -8.31 9.67
N ALA A 128 -2.02 -8.21 8.47
CA ALA A 128 -1.58 -9.37 7.71
C ALA A 128 -0.23 -9.86 8.26
N CYS A 129 -0.26 -10.65 9.33
CA CYS A 129 0.93 -11.21 9.94
C CYS A 129 0.62 -12.52 10.69
N THR A 130 1.65 -13.25 11.09
CA THR A 130 1.53 -14.43 11.95
C THR A 130 2.59 -14.39 13.05
N PRO A 131 2.20 -14.34 14.34
CA PRO A 131 3.14 -14.52 15.43
C PRO A 131 3.79 -15.91 15.34
N LYS A 132 5.13 -16.00 15.38
CA LYS A 132 5.84 -17.30 15.39
C LYS A 132 6.29 -17.70 16.79
N HIS A 133 6.66 -16.72 17.61
CA HIS A 133 6.91 -16.86 19.04
C HIS A 133 6.80 -15.47 19.70
N ALA A 134 6.99 -15.39 21.01
CA ALA A 134 6.71 -14.18 21.82
C ALA A 134 7.31 -12.89 21.24
N ASP A 135 8.57 -12.92 20.80
CA ASP A 135 9.29 -11.73 20.32
C ASP A 135 9.42 -11.66 18.78
N TYR A 136 8.69 -12.48 18.01
CA TYR A 136 8.82 -12.48 16.55
C TYR A 136 7.49 -12.64 15.81
N ILE A 137 7.23 -11.65 14.98
CA ILE A 137 6.09 -11.60 14.06
C ILE A 137 6.61 -11.79 12.64
N GLU A 138 6.07 -12.80 11.94
CA GLU A 138 6.25 -12.93 10.50
C GLU A 138 5.22 -12.04 9.79
N TRP A 139 5.69 -10.89 9.28
CA TRP A 139 4.88 -9.96 8.51
C TRP A 139 4.59 -10.49 7.11
N SER A 140 3.33 -10.40 6.67
CA SER A 140 2.95 -10.92 5.37
C SER A 140 3.47 -10.03 4.24
N CYS A 141 3.83 -10.62 3.11
CA CYS A 141 4.19 -9.89 1.90
C CYS A 141 3.79 -10.72 0.66
N SER A 142 4.27 -10.33 -0.53
CA SER A 142 4.02 -11.12 -1.76
C SER A 142 4.43 -12.58 -1.64
N THR A 143 5.47 -12.91 -0.85
CA THR A 143 5.91 -14.30 -0.66
C THR A 143 4.90 -15.12 0.13
N THR A 144 4.19 -14.51 1.09
CA THR A 144 3.09 -15.14 1.83
C THR A 144 1.97 -15.59 0.90
N ILE A 145 1.63 -14.74 -0.09
CA ILE A 145 0.58 -15.02 -1.09
C ILE A 145 1.04 -16.10 -2.07
N LEU A 146 2.27 -16.00 -2.56
CA LEU A 146 2.84 -16.97 -3.52
C LEU A 146 3.11 -18.34 -2.86
N GLY A 147 3.42 -18.36 -1.56
CA GLY A 147 3.81 -19.53 -0.81
C GLY A 147 5.01 -20.24 -1.46
N ASN A 148 4.86 -21.55 -1.69
CA ASN A 148 5.88 -22.40 -2.31
C ASN A 148 6.34 -21.95 -3.71
N LEU A 149 5.52 -21.15 -4.43
CA LEU A 149 5.91 -20.61 -5.74
C LEU A 149 7.10 -19.64 -5.65
N SER A 150 7.26 -18.97 -4.51
CA SER A 150 8.34 -18.00 -4.28
C SER A 150 9.60 -18.59 -3.63
N ALA A 151 9.63 -19.91 -3.38
CA ALA A 151 10.78 -20.54 -2.76
C ALA A 151 12.05 -20.36 -3.62
N PRO A 152 13.23 -20.10 -3.03
CA PRO A 152 14.46 -19.80 -3.79
C PRO A 152 14.86 -20.88 -4.81
N ASN A 153 14.52 -22.15 -4.53
CA ASN A 153 14.80 -23.30 -5.40
C ASN A 153 13.54 -23.82 -6.11
N SER A 154 12.46 -23.02 -6.15
CA SER A 154 11.23 -23.42 -6.84
C SER A 154 11.51 -23.57 -8.33
N THR A 155 11.33 -24.79 -8.83
CA THR A 155 11.37 -25.13 -10.27
C THR A 155 9.96 -25.37 -10.79
N HIS A 156 8.97 -24.67 -10.23
CA HIS A 156 7.57 -24.90 -10.57
C HIS A 156 7.36 -24.81 -12.09
N PRO A 157 6.87 -25.88 -12.76
CA PRO A 157 6.86 -25.95 -14.22
C PRO A 157 5.90 -24.95 -14.87
N LYS A 158 5.02 -24.33 -14.08
CA LYS A 158 4.00 -23.37 -14.52
C LYS A 158 4.13 -22.00 -13.84
N PHE A 159 5.29 -21.62 -13.30
CA PHE A 159 5.47 -20.31 -12.66
C PHE A 159 6.95 -19.91 -12.63
N ARG A 160 7.30 -18.69 -13.04
CA ARG A 160 8.68 -18.17 -12.94
C ARG A 160 8.71 -16.64 -12.87
N ILE A 161 9.46 -16.10 -11.91
CA ILE A 161 9.68 -14.65 -11.72
C ILE A 161 10.84 -14.17 -12.59
N TRP A 162 10.67 -13.03 -13.27
CA TRP A 162 11.69 -12.44 -14.15
C TRP A 162 12.11 -11.06 -13.65
N PRO A 163 13.14 -11.01 -12.80
CA PRO A 163 13.67 -9.74 -12.34
C PRO A 163 14.40 -9.02 -13.49
N ASN A 164 14.53 -7.71 -13.35
CA ASN A 164 15.19 -6.80 -14.29
C ASN A 164 14.51 -6.70 -15.66
N MET A 165 13.24 -7.10 -15.74
CA MET A 165 12.46 -6.98 -16.95
C MET A 165 11.46 -5.84 -16.79
N GLN A 166 11.57 -4.83 -17.66
CA GLN A 166 10.69 -3.68 -17.70
C GLN A 166 9.63 -3.90 -18.78
N CYS A 167 8.35 -3.92 -18.40
CA CYS A 167 7.25 -3.89 -19.36
C CYS A 167 7.21 -2.51 -20.00
N MET A 168 7.57 -2.41 -21.27
CA MET A 168 7.59 -1.16 -22.00
C MET A 168 6.21 -0.85 -22.56
N LYS A 169 5.58 -1.80 -23.28
CA LYS A 169 4.36 -1.56 -24.07
C LYS A 169 3.48 -2.77 -24.28
N LEU A 170 2.18 -2.53 -24.42
CA LEU A 170 1.20 -3.45 -25.00
C LEU A 170 0.80 -2.98 -26.41
N GLU A 171 0.87 -3.87 -27.39
CA GLU A 171 0.34 -3.66 -28.73
C GLU A 171 -1.08 -4.21 -28.80
N LEU A 172 -2.00 -3.41 -29.34
CA LEU A 172 -3.43 -3.71 -29.38
C LEU A 172 -3.90 -3.85 -30.82
N ALA A 173 -4.67 -4.90 -31.13
CA ALA A 173 -5.35 -5.06 -32.41
C ALA A 173 -6.73 -5.70 -32.21
N LYS A 174 -7.76 -5.14 -32.86
CA LYS A 174 -9.14 -5.68 -32.86
C LYS A 174 -9.72 -6.00 -31.46
N GLY A 175 -9.37 -5.20 -30.44
CA GLY A 175 -9.85 -5.43 -29.07
C GLY A 175 -9.07 -6.50 -28.32
N GLU A 176 -7.87 -6.85 -28.76
CA GLU A 176 -6.99 -7.79 -28.05
C GLU A 176 -5.60 -7.20 -27.88
N VAL A 177 -4.93 -7.56 -26.79
CA VAL A 177 -3.48 -7.42 -26.65
C VAL A 177 -2.84 -8.51 -27.49
N THR A 178 -2.07 -8.13 -28.50
CA THR A 178 -1.39 -9.08 -29.40
C THR A 178 0.06 -9.30 -29.04
N LYS A 179 0.70 -8.31 -28.39
CA LYS A 179 2.12 -8.37 -28.05
C LYS A 179 2.46 -7.48 -26.87
N MET A 180 3.43 -7.91 -26.08
CA MET A 180 4.07 -7.11 -25.04
C MET A 180 5.53 -6.85 -25.42
N THR A 181 5.96 -5.60 -25.37
CA THR A 181 7.37 -5.22 -25.48
C THR A 181 7.96 -5.17 -24.09
N VAL A 182 9.01 -5.93 -23.85
CA VAL A 182 9.74 -6.01 -22.59
C VAL A 182 11.20 -5.67 -22.84
N LYS A 183 11.82 -4.93 -21.91
CA LYS A 183 13.23 -4.56 -21.93
C LYS A 183 13.97 -5.22 -20.78
N ASP A 184 15.06 -5.94 -21.07
CA ASP A 184 15.99 -6.45 -20.05
C ASP A 184 16.95 -5.34 -19.65
N ILE A 185 16.71 -4.70 -18.52
CA ILE A 185 17.50 -3.54 -18.10
C ILE A 185 18.91 -3.92 -17.62
N LEU A 186 19.16 -5.21 -17.32
CA LEU A 186 20.44 -5.68 -16.80
C LEU A 186 21.34 -6.18 -17.94
N HIS A 187 20.77 -6.91 -18.90
CA HIS A 187 21.56 -7.60 -19.94
C HIS A 187 21.45 -6.96 -21.33
N ASP A 188 20.39 -6.20 -21.64
CA ASP A 188 20.23 -5.47 -22.93
C ASP A 188 19.55 -4.09 -22.75
N PRO A 189 20.28 -3.09 -22.25
CA PRO A 189 19.71 -1.78 -21.93
C PRO A 189 19.43 -0.89 -23.15
N SER A 190 19.75 -1.31 -24.38
CA SER A 190 19.84 -0.42 -25.55
C SER A 190 18.56 -0.29 -26.39
N GLY A 191 17.55 -1.14 -26.17
CA GLY A 191 16.32 -1.18 -26.99
C GLY A 191 15.07 -0.49 -26.42
N THR A 192 14.27 0.06 -27.35
CA THR A 192 12.79 0.32 -27.39
C THR A 192 12.20 1.73 -27.11
N PHE A 193 11.06 2.02 -27.78
CA PHE A 193 10.35 3.31 -27.95
C PHE A 193 8.78 3.20 -27.97
N GLU A 194 8.11 4.37 -28.09
CA GLU A 194 6.81 4.90 -27.59
C GLU A 194 5.46 4.15 -27.57
N ILE A 195 4.61 4.58 -26.61
CA ILE A 195 3.16 4.33 -26.46
C ILE A 195 2.36 5.63 -26.51
N LYS A 196 1.18 5.58 -27.15
CA LYS A 196 0.10 6.57 -26.97
C LYS A 196 -1.16 5.87 -26.45
N ALA A 197 -1.62 6.28 -25.27
CA ALA A 197 -2.89 5.84 -24.68
C ALA A 197 -4.01 6.83 -25.02
N LYS A 198 -5.25 6.35 -25.21
CA LYS A 198 -6.42 7.19 -25.56
C LYS A 198 -7.06 7.88 -24.35
N LYS A 199 -6.77 7.44 -23.12
CA LYS A 199 -7.20 8.05 -21.85
C LYS A 199 -6.11 7.88 -20.80
N TYR A 200 -5.76 8.97 -20.14
CA TYR A 200 -4.83 9.04 -19.02
C TYR A 200 -5.61 8.82 -17.71
N GLY A 201 -4.97 8.49 -16.59
CA GLY A 201 -5.71 8.09 -15.39
C GLY A 201 -6.54 9.25 -14.85
N HIS A 202 -7.86 9.19 -14.94
CA HIS A 202 -8.80 10.24 -14.50
C HIS A 202 -9.63 9.70 -13.33
N PHE A 203 -10.26 10.60 -12.56
CA PHE A 203 -11.02 10.23 -11.35
C PHE A 203 -10.14 9.62 -10.26
N MET A 204 -8.89 10.09 -10.21
CA MET A 204 -7.91 9.68 -9.22
C MET A 204 -8.30 10.21 -7.83
N THR A 205 -8.17 9.35 -6.83
CA THR A 205 -8.32 9.70 -5.42
C THR A 205 -7.02 9.38 -4.68
N GLU A 206 -6.74 10.13 -3.63
CA GLU A 206 -5.63 9.90 -2.71
C GLU A 206 -6.12 10.14 -1.28
N GLN A 207 -5.44 9.55 -0.29
CA GLN A 207 -5.69 9.80 1.11
C GLN A 207 -4.94 11.01 1.61
N THR A 208 -5.66 11.82 2.38
CA THR A 208 -5.04 12.84 3.22
C THR A 208 -4.51 12.17 4.47
N LEU A 209 -3.34 12.57 4.94
CA LEU A 209 -2.68 11.95 6.08
C LEU A 209 -2.27 13.02 7.08
N SER A 210 -2.83 12.95 8.29
CA SER A 210 -2.32 13.69 9.44
C SER A 210 -1.56 12.76 10.37
N PHE A 211 -0.50 13.30 10.97
CA PHE A 211 0.43 12.55 11.80
C PHE A 211 0.78 13.35 13.06
N CYS A 212 0.90 12.65 14.18
CA CYS A 212 1.62 13.10 15.37
C CYS A 212 2.15 11.91 16.17
N GLN A 213 3.11 12.18 17.05
CA GLN A 213 3.49 11.25 18.10
C GLN A 213 3.15 11.84 19.47
N VAL A 214 2.78 10.97 20.40
CA VAL A 214 2.52 11.34 21.79
C VAL A 214 3.39 10.54 22.75
N ILE A 215 3.73 11.17 23.86
CA ILE A 215 4.28 10.54 25.06
C ILE A 215 3.10 10.26 25.99
N LEU A 216 2.89 9.00 26.38
CA LEU A 216 1.81 8.60 27.27
C LEU A 216 1.82 9.40 28.58
N LYS A 217 0.62 9.74 29.08
CA LYS A 217 0.47 10.44 30.37
C LYS A 217 1.08 9.63 31.51
N HIS A 218 1.73 10.34 32.43
CA HIS A 218 2.29 9.75 33.66
C HIS A 218 1.25 8.94 34.47
N GLY A 219 -0.02 9.39 34.47
CA GLY A 219 -1.11 8.68 35.14
C GLY A 219 -1.33 7.25 34.63
N PHE A 220 -1.07 6.96 33.34
CA PHE A 220 -1.11 5.58 32.85
C PHE A 220 -0.01 4.74 33.48
N ALA A 221 1.22 5.28 33.58
CA ALA A 221 2.33 4.58 34.21
C ALA A 221 2.09 4.31 35.71
N GLU A 222 1.44 5.23 36.41
CA GLU A 222 1.04 5.05 37.81
C GLU A 222 -0.03 3.96 37.96
N GLU A 223 -1.05 3.98 37.11
CA GLU A 223 -2.13 2.99 37.09
C GLU A 223 -1.61 1.58 36.78
N PHE A 224 -0.77 1.42 35.74
CA PHE A 224 -0.14 0.13 35.43
C PHE A 224 0.82 -0.32 36.54
N ASN A 225 1.50 0.60 37.22
CA ASN A 225 2.29 0.26 38.40
C ASN A 225 1.44 -0.19 39.59
N HIS A 226 0.26 0.41 39.79
CA HIS A 226 -0.70 -0.05 40.78
C HIS A 226 -1.17 -1.47 40.44
N LEU A 227 -1.69 -1.65 39.22
CA LEU A 227 -2.16 -2.95 38.70
C LEU A 227 -1.09 -4.04 38.84
N ARG A 228 0.16 -3.75 38.49
CA ARG A 228 1.29 -4.68 38.65
C ARG A 228 1.50 -5.10 40.12
N LYS A 229 1.35 -4.16 41.06
CA LYS A 229 1.59 -4.40 42.49
C LYS A 229 0.42 -5.14 43.16
N THR A 230 -0.81 -4.75 42.86
CA THR A 230 -2.01 -5.22 43.56
C THR A 230 -2.77 -6.31 42.81
N GLY A 231 -2.66 -6.35 41.48
CA GLY A 231 -3.53 -7.17 40.63
C GLY A 231 -4.94 -6.60 40.50
N GLU A 232 -5.15 -5.34 40.88
CA GLU A 232 -6.46 -4.68 40.89
C GLU A 232 -6.54 -3.61 39.80
N SER A 233 -7.67 -3.57 39.09
CA SER A 233 -7.98 -2.54 38.10
C SER A 233 -9.46 -2.19 38.15
N GLU A 234 -9.78 -0.91 37.95
CA GLU A 234 -11.14 -0.46 37.67
C GLU A 234 -11.51 -0.55 36.17
N ARG A 235 -10.52 -0.81 35.29
CA ARG A 235 -10.69 -0.85 33.82
C ARG A 235 -10.65 -2.25 33.23
N PHE A 236 -9.84 -3.13 33.82
CA PHE A 236 -9.68 -4.51 33.38
C PHE A 236 -10.52 -5.45 34.23
N THR A 237 -10.95 -6.55 33.62
CA THR A 237 -11.53 -7.66 34.37
C THR A 237 -10.50 -8.26 35.33
N ALA A 238 -10.98 -8.99 36.35
CA ALA A 238 -10.09 -9.65 37.32
C ALA A 238 -9.12 -10.65 36.66
N GLU A 239 -9.55 -11.30 35.57
CA GLU A 239 -8.71 -12.22 34.79
C GLU A 239 -7.62 -11.47 34.02
N GLU A 240 -7.97 -10.43 33.26
CA GLU A 240 -7.00 -9.58 32.54
C GLU A 240 -5.99 -8.92 33.50
N ALA A 241 -6.47 -8.46 34.65
CA ALA A 241 -5.63 -7.85 35.68
C ALA A 241 -4.62 -8.85 36.26
N LYS A 242 -5.07 -10.07 36.55
CA LYS A 242 -4.20 -11.16 37.00
C LYS A 242 -3.20 -11.57 35.92
N GLU A 243 -3.63 -11.74 34.68
CA GLU A 243 -2.76 -12.09 33.55
C GLU A 243 -1.68 -11.04 33.32
N PHE A 244 -2.05 -9.75 33.38
CA PHE A 244 -1.10 -8.66 33.31
C PHE A 244 -0.08 -8.75 34.43
N LYS A 245 -0.54 -8.91 35.68
CA LYS A 245 0.34 -9.00 36.85
C LYS A 245 1.31 -10.19 36.77
N ASP A 246 0.81 -11.38 36.46
CA ASP A 246 1.61 -12.59 36.34
C ASP A 246 2.68 -12.44 35.24
N ARG A 247 2.32 -11.81 34.11
CA ARG A 247 3.27 -11.48 33.03
C ARG A 247 4.35 -10.52 33.51
N MET A 248 3.97 -9.43 34.19
CA MET A 248 4.92 -8.46 34.71
C MET A 248 5.88 -9.10 35.73
N ASP A 249 5.37 -9.87 36.69
CA ASP A 249 6.22 -10.50 37.70
C ASP A 249 7.26 -11.45 37.09
N ALA A 250 6.97 -12.03 35.91
CA ALA A 250 7.87 -12.91 35.18
C ALA A 250 8.94 -12.18 34.34
N THR A 251 8.65 -11.00 33.79
CA THR A 251 9.50 -10.34 32.79
C THR A 251 10.04 -8.96 33.20
N TRP A 252 9.59 -8.41 34.33
CA TRP A 252 9.92 -7.06 34.79
C TRP A 252 11.35 -6.92 35.33
N ASP A 253 12.09 -5.91 34.86
CA ASP A 253 13.36 -5.48 35.48
C ASP A 253 13.10 -4.53 36.65
N ARG A 254 13.46 -4.95 37.87
CA ARG A 254 13.24 -4.17 39.11
C ARG A 254 13.98 -2.83 39.14
N LEU A 255 14.98 -2.62 38.28
CA LEU A 255 15.70 -1.35 38.15
C LEU A 255 15.06 -0.39 37.15
N ASP A 256 14.09 -0.87 36.36
CA ASP A 256 13.39 -0.08 35.36
C ASP A 256 12.27 0.77 36.01
N PRO A 257 12.23 2.08 35.77
CA PRO A 257 11.21 2.96 36.33
C PRO A 257 9.84 2.88 35.63
N LEU A 258 9.75 2.32 34.42
CA LEU A 258 8.48 2.17 33.72
C LEU A 258 7.65 1.01 34.31
N PRO A 259 6.45 0.72 33.81
CA PRO A 259 5.72 -0.52 34.14
C PRO A 259 5.53 -1.44 32.94
N PHE A 260 6.13 -1.13 31.77
CA PHE A 260 6.05 -1.91 30.52
C PHE A 260 7.32 -2.75 30.25
N PRO A 261 7.24 -4.07 30.02
CA PRO A 261 8.41 -4.91 29.81
C PRO A 261 9.27 -4.41 28.65
N LEU A 262 10.56 -4.75 28.64
CA LEU A 262 11.46 -4.32 27.56
C LEU A 262 11.05 -4.89 26.18
N ASN A 263 10.41 -6.06 26.17
CA ASN A 263 9.92 -6.74 24.98
C ASN A 263 8.39 -6.65 24.82
N ASP A 264 7.75 -5.66 25.46
CA ASP A 264 6.30 -5.45 25.27
C ASP A 264 6.03 -5.13 23.79
N PRO A 265 5.12 -5.85 23.11
CA PRO A 265 4.81 -5.57 21.72
C PRO A 265 4.28 -4.15 21.53
N ASP A 266 4.63 -3.56 20.39
CA ASP A 266 4.12 -2.27 19.99
C ASP A 266 2.58 -2.22 19.98
N SER A 267 2.02 -1.08 20.37
CA SER A 267 0.58 -0.84 20.24
C SER A 267 0.12 -0.96 18.77
N GLN A 268 -1.03 -1.61 18.54
CA GLN A 268 -1.61 -1.84 17.21
C GLN A 268 -3.14 -1.72 17.29
N VAL A 269 -3.64 -0.50 17.47
CA VAL A 269 -5.06 -0.20 17.65
C VAL A 269 -5.55 0.70 16.51
N CYS A 270 -6.78 0.55 16.06
CA CYS A 270 -7.37 1.49 15.11
C CYS A 270 -8.77 1.93 15.51
N ILE A 271 -9.10 3.14 15.04
CA ILE A 271 -10.47 3.62 14.95
C ILE A 271 -10.87 3.47 13.48
N ARG A 272 -11.92 2.70 13.24
CA ARG A 272 -12.44 2.46 11.89
C ARG A 272 -13.16 3.70 11.38
N PHE A 273 -13.15 3.86 10.07
CA PHE A 273 -14.06 4.77 9.39
C PHE A 273 -15.50 4.46 9.78
N SER A 274 -16.27 5.51 10.07
CA SER A 274 -17.72 5.49 10.26
C SER A 274 -18.35 6.75 9.67
N GLU A 275 -19.69 6.82 9.62
CA GLU A 275 -20.39 8.01 9.09
C GLU A 275 -20.12 9.26 9.93
N ASP A 276 -20.02 9.11 11.26
CA ASP A 276 -19.75 10.18 12.23
C ASP A 276 -18.26 10.52 12.35
N LYS A 277 -17.38 9.56 12.05
CA LYS A 277 -15.93 9.72 12.01
C LYS A 277 -15.42 9.26 10.64
N PRO A 278 -15.63 10.06 9.57
CA PRO A 278 -15.34 9.66 8.18
C PRO A 278 -13.84 9.68 7.82
N TRP A 279 -13.02 9.03 8.64
CA TRP A 279 -11.58 8.81 8.49
C TRP A 279 -11.19 7.52 9.21
N HIS A 280 -10.07 6.93 8.78
CA HIS A 280 -9.46 5.80 9.46
C HIS A 280 -8.30 6.29 10.31
N MET A 281 -8.19 5.87 11.59
CA MET A 281 -7.05 6.21 12.43
C MET A 281 -6.31 4.96 12.89
N GLN A 282 -4.99 4.99 12.78
CA GLN A 282 -4.08 4.01 13.36
C GLN A 282 -3.39 4.64 14.57
N ILE A 283 -3.51 3.99 15.72
CA ILE A 283 -2.86 4.32 16.99
C ILE A 283 -1.87 3.18 17.25
N HIS A 284 -0.63 3.39 16.85
CA HIS A 284 0.34 2.30 16.76
C HIS A 284 1.79 2.75 16.89
N ARG A 285 2.73 1.83 16.70
CA ARG A 285 4.10 2.16 16.32
C ARG A 285 4.39 1.54 14.97
N ASP A 286 5.00 2.35 14.11
CA ASP A 286 5.29 1.98 12.73
C ASP A 286 6.80 2.07 12.50
N ALA A 287 7.32 1.17 11.66
CA ALA A 287 8.70 1.25 11.19
C ALA A 287 8.93 2.48 10.31
N PHE A 288 7.86 3.00 9.68
CA PHE A 288 7.91 4.22 8.90
C PHE A 288 7.76 5.47 9.77
N GLY A 289 8.83 5.83 10.50
CA GLY A 289 8.88 7.09 11.25
C GLY A 289 9.00 8.29 10.31
N TYR A 290 8.07 9.25 10.41
CA TYR A 290 8.24 10.56 9.76
C TYR A 290 9.14 11.49 10.58
N ASP A 291 9.22 11.23 11.88
CA ASP A 291 10.08 11.90 12.85
C ASP A 291 10.77 10.85 13.73
N GLU A 292 12.00 11.12 14.14
CA GLU A 292 12.76 10.24 15.03
C GLU A 292 12.37 10.49 16.48
N VAL A 293 12.26 9.40 17.27
CA VAL A 293 12.09 9.52 18.71
C VAL A 293 13.38 10.07 19.32
N PRO A 294 13.37 11.21 20.03
CA PRO A 294 14.57 11.75 20.67
C PRO A 294 15.21 10.74 21.62
N HIS A 295 16.54 10.62 21.60
CA HIS A 295 17.29 9.65 22.42
C HIS A 295 17.03 9.70 23.93
N GLY A 296 16.51 10.81 24.45
CA GLY A 296 16.17 10.97 25.86
C GLY A 296 14.77 10.47 26.25
N ILE A 297 13.99 9.95 25.31
CA ILE A 297 12.62 9.48 25.53
C ILE A 297 12.58 7.97 25.27
N ASP A 298 12.14 7.22 26.29
CA ASP A 298 11.97 5.77 26.18
C ASP A 298 10.88 5.45 25.15
N GLN A 299 11.18 4.57 24.19
CA GLN A 299 10.27 4.27 23.09
C GLN A 299 8.97 3.59 23.54
N ARG A 300 8.97 2.92 24.70
CA ARG A 300 7.79 2.21 25.23
C ARG A 300 6.65 3.14 25.61
N VAL A 301 6.94 4.43 25.83
CA VAL A 301 5.92 5.44 26.15
C VAL A 301 5.53 6.28 24.93
N VAL A 302 6.07 5.98 23.75
CA VAL A 302 5.76 6.71 22.52
C VAL A 302 4.70 5.96 21.72
N VAL A 303 3.70 6.68 21.24
CA VAL A 303 2.64 6.17 20.37
C VAL A 303 2.48 7.10 19.18
N ASP A 304 2.36 6.53 17.98
CA ASP A 304 2.07 7.25 16.74
C ASP A 304 0.56 7.28 16.50
N LEU A 305 0.05 8.42 16.06
CA LEU A 305 -1.30 8.56 15.54
C LEU A 305 -1.21 8.96 14.07
N ARG A 306 -1.78 8.12 13.19
CA ARG A 306 -1.93 8.37 11.75
C ARG A 306 -3.41 8.38 11.41
N SER A 307 -3.93 9.51 10.93
CA SER A 307 -5.33 9.62 10.49
C SER A 307 -5.40 9.81 9.00
N PHE A 308 -6.22 9.00 8.34
CA PHE A 308 -6.38 8.91 6.91
C PHE A 308 -7.79 9.36 6.52
N GLY A 309 -7.88 10.44 5.75
CA GLY A 309 -9.14 10.92 5.19
C GLY A 309 -9.34 10.41 3.76
N TYR A 310 -10.59 10.42 3.28
CA TYR A 310 -10.88 10.13 1.88
C TYR A 310 -11.01 11.42 1.06
N THR A 311 -10.76 11.32 -0.24
CA THR A 311 -11.02 12.39 -1.20
C THR A 311 -12.09 12.00 -2.20
N THR A 312 -12.92 12.98 -2.56
CA THR A 312 -14.02 12.80 -3.49
C THR A 312 -13.47 12.58 -4.92
N PRO A 313 -13.87 11.51 -5.63
CA PRO A 313 -13.45 11.33 -7.02
C PRO A 313 -13.90 12.50 -7.91
N LYS A 314 -12.95 13.17 -8.56
CA LYS A 314 -13.18 14.28 -9.49
C LYS A 314 -12.64 13.96 -10.87
N LYS A 315 -13.37 14.34 -11.91
CA LYS A 315 -12.93 14.13 -13.30
C LYS A 315 -11.61 14.84 -13.59
N GLU A 316 -11.43 16.00 -12.98
CA GLU A 316 -10.27 16.88 -13.13
C GLU A 316 -9.03 16.29 -12.48
N ASN A 317 -9.22 15.51 -11.40
CA ASN A 317 -8.13 14.84 -10.69
C ASN A 317 -7.61 13.68 -11.55
N ARG A 318 -6.36 13.81 -12.01
CA ARG A 318 -5.76 12.89 -12.98
C ARG A 318 -4.25 12.76 -12.86
N VAL A 319 -3.75 11.66 -13.42
CA VAL A 319 -2.35 11.46 -13.75
C VAL A 319 -2.23 11.34 -15.26
N THR A 320 -1.35 12.16 -15.85
CA THR A 320 -1.04 12.16 -17.28
C THR A 320 0.43 11.85 -17.51
N PHE A 321 0.76 11.49 -18.74
CA PHE A 321 2.12 11.17 -19.14
C PHE A 321 2.44 12.02 -20.38
N LYS A 322 3.37 12.96 -20.24
CA LYS A 322 3.75 13.82 -21.37
C LYS A 322 4.80 13.12 -22.23
N PRO A 323 4.71 13.21 -23.58
CA PRO A 323 5.60 12.46 -24.47
C PRO A 323 7.05 12.97 -24.46
N ASP A 324 7.26 14.25 -24.15
CA ASP A 324 8.54 14.93 -24.36
C ASP A 324 9.45 14.89 -23.10
N THR A 325 9.06 14.18 -22.07
CA THR A 325 9.83 14.06 -20.82
C THR A 325 9.76 12.63 -20.34
N ASN A 326 10.92 12.01 -20.13
CA ASN A 326 11.02 10.63 -19.67
C ASN A 326 11.53 10.55 -18.24
N ASP A 327 11.12 9.51 -17.53
CA ASP A 327 11.63 9.13 -16.23
C ASP A 327 13.02 8.47 -16.32
N GLY A 328 13.58 8.09 -15.16
CA GLY A 328 14.89 7.42 -15.09
C GLY A 328 14.97 6.06 -15.79
N PHE A 329 13.85 5.50 -16.26
CA PHE A 329 13.76 4.24 -17.00
C PHE A 329 13.36 4.43 -18.46
N GLY A 330 13.37 5.67 -18.96
CA GLY A 330 13.03 5.97 -20.35
C GLY A 330 11.54 5.87 -20.66
N MET A 331 10.67 5.84 -19.66
CA MET A 331 9.21 5.86 -19.83
C MET A 331 8.69 7.30 -19.74
N PRO A 332 7.56 7.64 -20.39
CA PRO A 332 6.93 8.93 -20.22
C PRO A 332 6.75 9.29 -18.74
N GLN A 333 7.19 10.49 -18.36
CA GLN A 333 7.19 10.97 -16.98
C GLN A 333 5.75 11.21 -16.48
N PRO A 334 5.34 10.67 -15.31
CA PRO A 334 4.05 10.98 -14.73
C PRO A 334 3.94 12.43 -14.30
N THR A 335 2.79 13.04 -14.58
CA THR A 335 2.42 14.41 -14.21
C THR A 335 1.04 14.39 -13.56
N PHE A 336 0.94 14.88 -12.33
CA PHE A 336 -0.30 14.91 -11.57
C PHE A 336 -1.04 16.23 -11.76
N GLU A 337 -2.36 16.15 -11.74
CA GLU A 337 -3.26 17.27 -11.52
C GLU A 337 -4.25 16.81 -10.46
N PHE A 338 -4.07 17.25 -9.22
CA PHE A 338 -4.85 16.80 -8.08
C PHE A 338 -5.18 17.96 -7.16
N GLU A 339 -6.47 18.16 -6.91
CA GLU A 339 -6.96 19.09 -5.92
C GLU A 339 -8.12 18.50 -5.12
N MET A 340 -8.07 18.70 -3.82
CA MET A 340 -9.19 18.45 -2.92
C MET A 340 -10.37 19.38 -3.24
N THR A 341 -11.59 18.89 -3.06
CA THR A 341 -12.78 19.76 -2.97
C THR A 341 -12.76 20.57 -1.67
N LYS A 342 -13.67 21.55 -1.54
CA LYS A 342 -13.90 22.21 -0.25
C LYS A 342 -14.36 21.21 0.82
N GLY A 343 -15.30 20.31 0.48
CA GLY A 343 -15.80 19.31 1.42
C GLY A 343 -14.73 18.31 1.86
N ASP A 344 -13.78 17.96 0.98
CA ASP A 344 -12.62 17.15 1.38
C ASP A 344 -11.75 17.90 2.40
N ARG A 345 -11.48 19.20 2.19
CA ARG A 345 -10.71 20.03 3.11
C ARG A 345 -11.40 20.18 4.47
N ASP A 346 -12.70 20.49 4.47
CA ASP A 346 -13.49 20.64 5.69
C ASP A 346 -13.41 19.32 6.52
N ARG A 347 -13.57 18.15 5.88
CA ARG A 347 -13.40 16.85 6.54
C ARG A 347 -11.99 16.60 7.07
N CYS A 348 -10.96 17.09 6.37
CA CYS A 348 -9.59 16.95 6.85
C CYS A 348 -9.35 17.76 8.12
N ASP A 349 -9.91 18.97 8.19
CA ASP A 349 -9.83 19.82 9.37
C ASP A 349 -10.57 19.18 10.57
N ASP A 350 -11.75 18.59 10.34
CA ASP A 350 -12.47 17.83 11.36
C ASP A 350 -11.65 16.60 11.84
N MET A 351 -11.09 15.83 10.90
CA MET A 351 -10.20 14.70 11.21
C MET A 351 -9.00 15.14 12.05
N PHE A 352 -8.40 16.28 11.74
CA PHE A 352 -7.25 16.82 12.45
C PHE A 352 -7.62 17.24 13.89
N VAL A 353 -8.77 17.87 14.07
CA VAL A 353 -9.32 18.21 15.40
C VAL A 353 -9.52 16.95 16.22
N ASP A 354 -10.10 15.91 15.62
CA ASP A 354 -10.31 14.63 16.29
C ASP A 354 -9.00 13.91 16.65
N MET A 355 -8.00 13.94 15.76
CA MET A 355 -6.65 13.45 16.06
C MET A 355 -6.05 14.15 17.28
N VAL A 356 -6.15 15.48 17.35
CA VAL A 356 -5.66 16.27 18.50
C VAL A 356 -6.42 15.92 19.78
N ALA A 357 -7.74 15.76 19.70
CA ALA A 357 -8.56 15.40 20.85
C ALA A 357 -8.18 14.01 21.40
N ILE A 358 -8.05 13.00 20.53
CA ILE A 358 -7.66 11.64 20.89
C ILE A 358 -6.22 11.61 21.42
N ALA A 359 -5.29 12.28 20.76
CA ALA A 359 -3.90 12.41 21.21
C ALA A 359 -3.81 12.97 22.65
N ARG A 360 -4.61 14.00 22.97
CA ARG A 360 -4.66 14.61 24.31
C ARG A 360 -5.27 13.70 25.37
N LEU A 361 -6.07 12.70 25.00
CA LEU A 361 -6.52 11.68 25.94
C LEU A 361 -5.36 10.76 26.33
N LEU A 362 -4.51 10.39 25.37
CA LEU A 362 -3.37 9.49 25.55
C LEU A 362 -2.16 10.15 26.21
N GLY A 363 -1.82 11.38 25.83
CA GLY A 363 -0.48 11.90 26.07
C GLY A 363 -0.27 13.37 25.79
N GLY A 364 0.97 13.83 26.03
CA GLY A 364 1.49 15.08 25.51
C GLY A 364 2.17 14.85 24.16
N PHE A 365 2.18 15.83 23.26
CA PHE A 365 2.87 15.69 21.98
C PHE A 365 4.37 15.52 22.19
N LEU A 366 4.97 14.60 21.43
CA LEU A 366 6.41 14.43 21.37
C LEU A 366 7.02 15.65 20.65
N PRO A 367 8.01 16.35 21.26
CA PRO A 367 8.64 17.49 20.60
C PRO A 367 9.25 17.12 19.25
N GLY A 368 8.91 17.86 18.20
CA GLY A 368 9.32 17.60 16.81
C GLY A 368 8.37 16.69 16.02
N ALA A 369 7.42 16.05 16.69
CA ALA A 369 6.37 15.22 16.07
C ALA A 369 4.97 15.73 16.46
N GLU A 370 4.82 17.05 16.54
CA GLU A 370 3.54 17.71 16.75
C GLU A 370 2.56 17.41 15.61
N PRO A 371 1.23 17.51 15.86
CA PRO A 371 0.21 17.38 14.83
C PRO A 371 0.51 18.19 13.57
N LYS A 372 0.61 17.47 12.45
CA LYS A 372 0.83 18.06 11.13
C LYS A 372 0.12 17.27 10.03
N TYR A 373 -0.26 17.97 8.98
CA TYR A 373 -0.58 17.31 7.72
C TYR A 373 0.72 16.90 7.04
N LEU A 374 0.75 15.69 6.51
CA LEU A 374 1.83 15.27 5.62
C LEU A 374 1.53 15.72 4.18
N PRO A 375 2.57 15.92 3.36
CA PRO A 375 2.36 16.28 1.96
C PRO A 375 1.46 15.28 1.23
N MET A 376 0.65 15.76 0.28
CA MET A 376 -0.25 14.88 -0.48
C MET A 376 0.54 13.78 -1.20
N GLY A 377 0.02 12.55 -1.14
CA GLY A 377 0.69 11.35 -1.64
C GLY A 377 1.56 10.63 -0.59
N SER A 378 1.78 11.20 0.60
CA SER A 378 2.54 10.52 1.67
C SER A 378 1.89 9.22 2.18
N ALA A 379 0.57 9.07 2.00
CA ALA A 379 -0.14 7.84 2.34
C ALA A 379 0.15 6.69 1.37
N LEU A 380 0.62 6.98 0.14
CA LEU A 380 0.85 6.00 -0.92
C LEU A 380 -0.39 5.15 -1.25
N HIS A 381 -1.58 5.74 -1.11
CA HIS A 381 -2.87 5.07 -1.27
C HIS A 381 -3.66 5.59 -2.49
N VAL A 382 -2.95 6.04 -3.54
CA VAL A 382 -3.53 6.45 -4.82
C VAL A 382 -4.47 5.36 -5.37
N CYS A 383 -5.71 5.74 -5.62
CA CYS A 383 -6.75 4.89 -6.20
C CYS A 383 -7.38 5.56 -7.44
N GLY A 384 -8.24 4.81 -8.15
CA GLY A 384 -9.10 5.35 -9.21
C GLY A 384 -8.43 5.63 -10.57
N THR A 385 -7.11 5.48 -10.69
CA THR A 385 -6.36 5.78 -11.93
C THR A 385 -6.76 4.93 -13.14
N TYR A 386 -7.37 3.77 -12.93
CA TYR A 386 -7.97 2.92 -13.96
C TYR A 386 -9.25 2.26 -13.41
N ARG A 387 -10.12 3.08 -12.83
CA ARG A 387 -11.26 2.64 -12.01
C ARG A 387 -12.20 1.66 -12.71
N ALA A 388 -12.78 0.77 -11.90
CA ALA A 388 -13.89 -0.08 -12.25
C ALA A 388 -15.21 0.70 -12.36
N GLY A 389 -16.14 0.19 -13.16
CA GLY A 389 -17.48 0.76 -13.28
C GLY A 389 -18.33 0.05 -14.32
N THR A 390 -19.51 0.60 -14.59
CA THR A 390 -20.51 -0.04 -15.44
C THR A 390 -20.43 0.39 -16.91
N GLY A 391 -19.53 1.32 -17.28
CA GLY A 391 -19.46 1.88 -18.63
C GLY A 391 -18.16 2.61 -18.99
N VAL A 392 -17.84 2.60 -20.29
CA VAL A 392 -16.64 3.20 -20.91
C VAL A 392 -16.50 4.71 -20.75
N ASP A 393 -17.59 5.39 -20.44
CA ASP A 393 -17.67 6.83 -20.23
C ASP A 393 -17.10 7.23 -18.87
N LYS A 394 -17.25 6.36 -17.85
CA LYS A 394 -16.91 6.63 -16.44
C LYS A 394 -15.87 5.69 -15.84
N SER A 395 -15.45 4.67 -16.58
CA SER A 395 -14.52 3.64 -16.09
C SER A 395 -13.61 3.09 -17.17
N VAL A 396 -12.50 2.48 -16.76
CA VAL A 396 -11.53 1.82 -17.64
C VAL A 396 -11.80 0.31 -17.68
N VAL A 397 -12.18 -0.25 -16.53
CA VAL A 397 -12.51 -1.67 -16.39
C VAL A 397 -13.94 -1.86 -15.91
N ASP A 398 -14.50 -3.04 -16.15
CA ASP A 398 -15.75 -3.45 -15.55
C ASP A 398 -15.56 -3.94 -14.10
N LYS A 399 -16.62 -4.51 -13.50
CA LYS A 399 -16.59 -5.03 -12.12
C LYS A 399 -15.64 -6.21 -11.92
N THR A 400 -15.28 -6.92 -12.99
CA THR A 400 -14.33 -8.03 -12.93
C THR A 400 -12.92 -7.58 -13.28
N GLY A 401 -12.67 -6.27 -13.41
CA GLY A 401 -11.35 -5.75 -13.73
C GLY A 401 -10.97 -5.91 -15.21
N LYS A 402 -11.88 -6.36 -16.07
CA LYS A 402 -11.65 -6.44 -17.52
C LYS A 402 -11.73 -5.09 -18.17
N VAL A 403 -10.73 -4.76 -18.99
CA VAL A 403 -10.72 -3.51 -19.74
C VAL A 403 -11.86 -3.49 -20.75
N HIS A 404 -12.66 -2.43 -20.73
CA HIS A 404 -13.80 -2.31 -21.64
C HIS A 404 -13.35 -2.38 -23.11
N GLY A 405 -14.03 -3.21 -23.90
CA GLY A 405 -13.72 -3.42 -25.31
C GLY A 405 -12.47 -4.29 -25.56
N MET A 406 -11.88 -4.88 -24.51
CA MET A 406 -10.77 -5.82 -24.63
C MET A 406 -11.19 -7.25 -24.30
N GLY A 407 -10.78 -8.20 -25.13
CA GLY A 407 -11.10 -9.63 -24.95
C GLY A 407 -10.21 -10.33 -23.92
N ASN A 408 -8.95 -9.90 -23.78
CA ASN A 408 -7.90 -10.62 -23.07
C ASN A 408 -7.04 -9.74 -22.13
N LEU A 409 -7.56 -8.59 -21.67
CA LEU A 409 -6.85 -7.68 -20.79
C LEU A 409 -7.63 -7.38 -19.53
N VAL A 410 -7.04 -7.70 -18.38
CA VAL A 410 -7.54 -7.35 -17.05
C VAL A 410 -6.53 -6.49 -16.31
N LEU A 411 -7.00 -5.63 -15.42
CA LEU A 411 -6.18 -4.80 -14.53
C LEU A 411 -6.53 -5.11 -13.08
N GLY A 412 -5.52 -5.06 -12.20
CA GLY A 412 -5.72 -5.10 -10.77
C GLY A 412 -4.72 -4.18 -10.06
N GLY A 413 -5.04 -3.84 -8.82
CA GLY A 413 -4.33 -2.82 -8.05
C GLY A 413 -5.28 -1.78 -7.49
N CYS A 414 -4.78 -0.87 -6.64
CA CYS A 414 -5.59 0.18 -6.04
C CYS A 414 -6.24 1.10 -7.08
N GLY A 415 -5.67 1.20 -8.29
CA GLY A 415 -6.23 2.00 -9.38
C GLY A 415 -7.61 1.56 -9.86
N VAL A 416 -8.04 0.31 -9.61
CA VAL A 416 -9.40 -0.15 -9.95
C VAL A 416 -10.45 0.35 -8.95
N ILE A 417 -10.05 0.75 -7.73
CA ILE A 417 -10.97 1.16 -6.67
C ILE A 417 -11.65 2.48 -7.11
N PRO A 418 -12.98 2.50 -7.26
CA PRO A 418 -13.67 3.60 -7.93
C PRO A 418 -14.13 4.73 -7.00
N THR A 419 -14.02 4.53 -5.69
CA THR A 419 -14.57 5.37 -4.62
C THR A 419 -13.46 6.12 -3.87
N GLY A 420 -13.85 7.19 -3.16
CA GLY A 420 -12.97 7.79 -2.15
C GLY A 420 -12.76 6.79 -1.02
N ASN A 421 -11.50 6.58 -0.64
CA ASN A 421 -11.10 5.53 0.30
C ASN A 421 -10.21 6.12 1.39
N ALA A 422 -10.57 5.94 2.66
CA ALA A 422 -9.79 6.38 3.84
C ALA A 422 -9.04 5.21 4.50
N CYS A 423 -9.60 4.01 4.50
CA CYS A 423 -8.93 2.80 5.00
C CYS A 423 -7.81 2.32 4.05
N ASN A 424 -6.84 1.51 4.52
CA ASN A 424 -5.77 1.02 3.64
C ASN A 424 -6.34 0.16 2.47
N PRO A 425 -6.02 0.46 1.19
CA PRO A 425 -6.74 -0.08 0.04
C PRO A 425 -6.35 -1.50 -0.40
N THR A 426 -5.21 -2.03 0.07
CA THR A 426 -4.58 -3.21 -0.54
C THR A 426 -5.46 -4.47 -0.44
N LEU A 427 -6.19 -4.66 0.66
CA LEU A 427 -7.09 -5.81 0.81
C LEU A 427 -8.26 -5.74 -0.21
N THR A 428 -8.84 -4.55 -0.39
CA THR A 428 -9.86 -4.32 -1.42
C THR A 428 -9.30 -4.57 -2.82
N ALA A 429 -8.10 -4.07 -3.12
CA ALA A 429 -7.44 -4.31 -4.40
C ALA A 429 -7.17 -5.81 -4.65
N ALA A 430 -6.85 -6.58 -3.60
CA ALA A 430 -6.69 -8.03 -3.69
C ALA A 430 -8.03 -8.73 -4.01
N ALA A 431 -9.15 -8.27 -3.44
CA ALA A 431 -10.48 -8.79 -3.77
C ALA A 431 -10.83 -8.56 -5.25
N PHE A 432 -10.55 -7.37 -5.80
CA PHE A 432 -10.68 -7.12 -7.23
C PHE A 432 -9.76 -8.02 -8.07
N ALA A 433 -8.53 -8.27 -7.63
CA ALA A 433 -7.60 -9.15 -8.33
C ALA A 433 -8.08 -10.60 -8.39
N LEU A 434 -8.76 -11.10 -7.35
CA LEU A 434 -9.41 -12.41 -7.36
C LEU A 434 -10.50 -12.48 -8.45
N ALA A 435 -11.41 -11.50 -8.49
CA ALA A 435 -12.44 -11.42 -9.51
C ALA A 435 -11.87 -11.30 -10.93
N ALA A 436 -10.77 -10.56 -11.09
CA ALA A 436 -10.08 -10.39 -12.37
C ALA A 436 -9.32 -11.62 -12.82
N ALA A 437 -8.72 -12.37 -11.88
CA ALA A 437 -8.12 -13.66 -12.18
C ALA A 437 -9.19 -14.68 -12.64
N ASP A 438 -10.39 -14.63 -12.05
CA ASP A 438 -11.52 -15.46 -12.46
C ASP A 438 -12.02 -15.14 -13.87
N GLU A 439 -12.20 -13.85 -14.19
CA GLU A 439 -12.56 -13.40 -15.54
C GLU A 439 -11.49 -13.78 -16.56
N LEU A 440 -10.22 -13.52 -16.27
CA LEU A 440 -9.12 -13.85 -17.17
C LEU A 440 -9.07 -15.36 -17.45
N ASP A 441 -9.21 -16.20 -16.41
CA ASP A 441 -9.31 -17.65 -16.57
C ASP A 441 -10.47 -18.06 -17.48
N SER A 442 -11.63 -17.41 -17.35
CA SER A 442 -12.83 -17.74 -18.14
C SER A 442 -12.67 -17.51 -19.65
N VAL A 443 -11.84 -16.55 -20.06
CA VAL A 443 -11.62 -16.18 -21.47
C VAL A 443 -10.42 -16.90 -22.11
N LEU A 444 -9.58 -17.55 -21.31
CA LEU A 444 -8.41 -18.28 -21.80
C LEU A 444 -8.80 -19.69 -22.30
N PRO A 445 -8.18 -20.19 -23.39
CA PRO A 445 -8.36 -21.57 -23.84
C PRO A 445 -8.04 -22.58 -22.75
N ARG A 446 -8.88 -23.62 -22.58
CA ARG A 446 -8.68 -24.64 -21.52
C ARG A 446 -7.23 -25.19 -21.54
N PRO A 447 -6.61 -25.41 -20.37
CA PRO A 447 -5.27 -25.96 -20.32
C PRO A 447 -5.21 -27.30 -21.08
N LYS A 448 -4.24 -27.46 -21.99
CA LYS A 448 -3.94 -28.74 -22.64
C LYS A 448 -3.29 -29.73 -21.69
#